data_AF-A0A8T3YGG1-F1
#
_entry.id   AF-A0A8T3YGG1-F1
#
_cell.length_a   1.000
_cell.length_b   1.000
_cell.length_c   1.000
_cell.angle_alpha   90.00
_cell.angle_beta   90.00
_cell.angle_gamma   90.00
#
_symmetry.space_group_name_H-M   'P 1'
#
loop_
_entity.id
_entity.type
_entity.pdbx_description
1 polymer ?
#
loop_
_entity_poly.entity_id
_entity_poly.type
_entity_poly.pdbx_seq_one_letter_code
_entity_poly.pdbx_strand_id
1 'polypeptide(L)'
;MTHKRNPITFENIKSLWKAAMPRMATFYADQISEHQRDLTNSASARFVPETLAMFFIASVRMRKALEKLAVDKQRMRSNALLNAGMIAAEPLYILLAAHGHSDAHEQVRRLTMEAQKSGRPLVELALADAELKPFLAKLKQDQLEVLRNPEKYTGIAAQKAENVCRHWERELKLK
;
A
#
# COMPACT_ATOMS: atom_id res chain seq x y z
N MET A 1 3.73 -13.22 -27.51
CA MET A 1 5.06 -12.64 -27.79
C MET A 1 5.95 -12.82 -26.58
N THR A 2 7.22 -13.16 -26.79
CA THR A 2 8.20 -13.49 -25.74
C THR A 2 8.44 -12.39 -24.70
N HIS A 3 8.18 -11.13 -25.05
CA HIS A 3 8.31 -9.97 -24.15
C HIS A 3 7.02 -9.63 -23.37
N LYS A 4 5.85 -10.13 -23.78
CA LYS A 4 4.57 -9.81 -23.14
C LYS A 4 4.33 -10.77 -21.97
N ARG A 5 4.63 -10.30 -20.76
CA ARG A 5 4.39 -11.04 -19.51
C ARG A 5 3.05 -10.64 -18.90
N ASN A 6 2.08 -11.55 -18.90
CA ASN A 6 0.80 -11.34 -18.21
C ASN A 6 0.87 -11.96 -16.79
N PRO A 7 0.21 -11.36 -15.79
CA PRO A 7 0.16 -11.88 -14.43
C PRO A 7 -0.84 -13.05 -14.27
N ILE A 8 -0.75 -14.06 -15.14
CA ILE A 8 -1.75 -15.14 -15.30
C ILE A 8 -2.08 -15.82 -13.96
N THR A 9 -1.07 -16.02 -13.10
CA THR A 9 -1.31 -16.67 -11.79
C THR A 9 -2.21 -15.82 -10.89
N PHE A 10 -1.96 -14.51 -10.80
CA PHE A 10 -2.80 -13.59 -10.02
C PHE A 10 -4.19 -13.42 -10.65
N GLU A 11 -4.26 -13.38 -11.99
CA GLU A 11 -5.54 -13.33 -12.72
C GLU A 11 -6.38 -14.58 -12.47
N ASN A 12 -5.76 -15.77 -12.46
CA ASN A 12 -6.42 -17.03 -12.13
C ASN A 12 -6.90 -17.06 -10.67
N ILE A 13 -6.11 -16.57 -9.71
CA ILE A 13 -6.54 -16.45 -8.30
C ILE A 13 -7.78 -15.55 -8.20
N LYS A 14 -7.77 -14.40 -8.88
CA LYS A 14 -8.94 -13.51 -8.94
C LYS A 14 -10.14 -14.18 -9.61
N SER A 15 -9.92 -14.98 -10.64
CA SER A 15 -10.99 -15.73 -11.30
C SER A 15 -11.61 -16.81 -10.40
N LEU A 16 -10.80 -17.52 -9.62
CA LEU A 16 -11.28 -18.49 -8.63
C LEU A 16 -12.10 -17.80 -7.54
N TRP A 17 -11.67 -16.62 -7.07
CA TRP A 17 -12.46 -15.80 -6.15
C TRP A 17 -13.83 -15.45 -6.75
N LYS A 18 -13.89 -14.99 -8.00
CA LYS A 18 -15.16 -14.68 -8.69
C LYS A 18 -16.09 -15.90 -8.79
N ALA A 19 -15.54 -17.10 -8.93
CA ALA A 19 -16.33 -18.34 -8.98
C ALA A 19 -16.80 -18.78 -7.59
N ALA A 20 -15.98 -18.58 -6.54
CA ALA A 20 -16.30 -18.96 -5.17
C ALA A 20 -17.35 -18.04 -4.53
N MET A 21 -17.27 -16.72 -4.77
CA MET A 21 -18.13 -15.74 -4.07
C MET A 21 -19.64 -15.97 -4.23
N PRO A 22 -20.20 -16.24 -5.43
CA PRO A 22 -21.63 -16.50 -5.56
C PRO A 22 -22.10 -17.77 -4.81
N ARG A 23 -21.24 -18.78 -4.67
CA ARG A 23 -21.57 -20.02 -3.94
C ARG A 23 -21.68 -19.79 -2.43
N MET A 24 -21.01 -18.77 -1.89
CA MET A 24 -21.20 -18.36 -0.50
C MET A 24 -22.63 -17.86 -0.26
N ALA A 25 -23.25 -17.19 -1.24
CA ALA A 25 -24.63 -16.76 -1.12
C ALA A 25 -25.59 -17.96 -0.98
N THR A 26 -25.36 -19.04 -1.74
CA THR A 26 -26.10 -20.30 -1.57
C THR A 26 -25.92 -20.87 -0.17
N PHE A 27 -24.69 -20.93 0.34
CA PHE A 27 -24.42 -21.41 1.69
C PHE A 27 -25.15 -20.60 2.78
N TYR A 28 -25.24 -19.28 2.64
CA TYR A 28 -26.01 -18.45 3.57
C TYR A 28 -27.52 -18.64 3.42
N ALA A 29 -28.02 -18.83 2.19
CA ALA A 29 -29.43 -19.12 1.94
C ALA A 29 -29.86 -20.47 2.55
N ASP A 30 -28.96 -21.47 2.54
CA ASP A 30 -29.18 -22.79 3.14
C ASP A 30 -29.34 -22.75 4.68
N GLN A 31 -29.11 -21.59 5.33
CA GLN A 31 -29.44 -21.39 6.75
C GLN A 31 -30.94 -21.24 7.00
N ILE A 32 -31.71 -20.91 5.97
CA ILE A 32 -33.17 -20.84 6.05
C ILE A 32 -33.69 -22.27 5.96
N SER A 33 -34.15 -22.82 7.08
CA SER A 33 -34.73 -24.16 7.18
C SER A 33 -36.03 -24.11 7.98
N GLU A 34 -37.03 -24.88 7.56
CA GLU A 34 -38.31 -24.94 8.25
C GLU A 34 -38.31 -25.93 9.44
N HIS A 35 -38.89 -25.47 10.56
CA HIS A 35 -39.10 -26.25 11.78
C HIS A 35 -37.83 -26.94 12.31
N GLN A 36 -37.86 -28.27 12.53
CA GLN A 36 -36.73 -29.04 13.05
C GLN A 36 -35.76 -29.52 11.96
N ARG A 37 -36.23 -29.73 10.73
CA ARG A 37 -35.43 -30.13 9.54
C ARG A 37 -36.30 -30.17 8.29
N ASP A 38 -35.91 -29.41 7.27
CA ASP A 38 -36.32 -29.65 5.88
C ASP A 38 -35.16 -30.23 5.05
N LEU A 39 -35.38 -30.41 3.75
CA LEU A 39 -34.39 -31.00 2.82
C LEU A 39 -33.93 -29.99 1.76
N THR A 40 -34.27 -28.71 1.90
CA THR A 40 -34.04 -27.65 0.91
C THR A 40 -32.54 -27.40 0.66
N ASN A 41 -31.70 -27.67 1.66
CA ASN A 41 -30.24 -27.56 1.58
C ASN A 41 -29.51 -28.83 1.08
N SER A 42 -30.22 -29.95 0.86
CA SER A 42 -29.58 -31.26 0.57
C SER A 42 -28.86 -31.29 -0.78
N ALA A 43 -29.44 -30.65 -1.80
CA ALA A 43 -28.85 -30.60 -3.13
C ALA A 43 -27.73 -29.57 -3.24
N SER A 44 -27.91 -28.38 -2.67
CA SER A 44 -26.93 -27.28 -2.63
C SER A 44 -25.68 -27.64 -1.83
N ALA A 45 -25.82 -28.38 -0.72
CA ALA A 45 -24.69 -28.81 0.12
C ALA A 45 -23.63 -29.62 -0.65
N ARG A 46 -24.01 -30.31 -1.73
CA ARG A 46 -23.07 -31.09 -2.57
C ARG A 46 -22.01 -30.22 -3.26
N PHE A 47 -22.21 -28.92 -3.35
CA PHE A 47 -21.29 -27.97 -3.98
C PHE A 47 -20.33 -27.29 -2.99
N VAL A 48 -20.51 -27.47 -1.67
CA VAL A 48 -19.57 -26.95 -0.65
C VAL A 48 -18.12 -27.42 -0.88
N PRO A 49 -17.86 -28.69 -1.26
CA PRO A 49 -16.50 -29.15 -1.57
C PRO A 49 -15.84 -28.37 -2.72
N GLU A 50 -16.62 -27.87 -3.69
CA GLU A 50 -16.09 -27.08 -4.81
C GLU A 50 -15.50 -25.75 -4.31
N THR A 51 -16.16 -25.09 -3.37
CA THR A 51 -15.67 -23.85 -2.75
C THR A 51 -14.37 -24.08 -2.01
N LEU A 52 -14.26 -25.18 -1.27
CA LEU A 52 -13.01 -25.56 -0.58
C LEU A 52 -11.89 -25.90 -1.57
N ALA A 53 -12.19 -26.63 -2.64
CA ALA A 53 -11.23 -26.96 -3.68
C ALA A 53 -10.71 -25.70 -4.40
N MET A 54 -11.59 -24.76 -4.74
CA MET A 54 -11.20 -23.47 -5.33
C MET A 54 -10.29 -22.67 -4.40
N PHE A 55 -10.61 -22.60 -3.11
CA PHE A 55 -9.77 -21.94 -2.11
C PHE A 55 -8.40 -22.60 -1.99
N PHE A 56 -8.34 -23.93 -1.92
CA PHE A 56 -7.09 -24.68 -1.87
C PHE A 56 -6.21 -24.40 -3.10
N ILE A 57 -6.79 -24.48 -4.31
CA ILE A 57 -6.07 -24.20 -5.56
C ILE A 57 -5.57 -22.75 -5.58
N ALA A 58 -6.39 -21.79 -5.15
CA ALA A 58 -6.01 -20.38 -5.08
C ALA A 58 -4.84 -20.16 -4.11
N SER A 59 -4.88 -20.78 -2.94
CA SER A 59 -3.82 -20.72 -1.92
C SER A 59 -2.50 -21.32 -2.41
N VAL A 60 -2.54 -22.49 -3.06
CA VAL A 60 -1.34 -23.12 -3.64
C VAL A 60 -0.74 -22.26 -4.75
N ARG A 61 -1.59 -21.66 -5.60
CA ARG A 61 -1.14 -20.72 -6.65
C ARG A 61 -0.55 -19.45 -6.07
N MET A 62 -1.17 -18.89 -5.02
CA MET A 62 -0.68 -17.70 -4.35
C MET A 62 0.71 -17.94 -3.77
N ARG A 63 0.90 -19.05 -3.03
CA ARG A 63 2.22 -19.41 -2.49
C ARG A 63 3.30 -19.46 -3.58
N LYS A 64 3.04 -20.19 -4.68
CA LYS A 64 3.98 -20.30 -5.81
C LYS A 64 4.25 -18.95 -6.49
N ALA A 65 3.26 -18.06 -6.55
CA ALA A 65 3.43 -16.72 -7.11
C ALA A 65 4.31 -15.85 -6.21
N LEU A 66 4.06 -15.87 -4.90
CA LEU A 66 4.84 -15.11 -3.92
C LEU A 66 6.30 -15.58 -3.85
N GLU A 67 6.57 -16.88 -3.94
CA GLU A 67 7.93 -17.45 -4.01
C GLU A 67 8.77 -16.92 -5.19
N LYS A 68 8.10 -16.52 -6.28
CA LYS A 68 8.74 -16.05 -7.52
C LYS A 68 8.60 -14.53 -7.71
N LEU A 69 8.04 -13.83 -6.74
CA LEU A 69 7.82 -12.40 -6.84
C LEU A 69 9.18 -11.68 -6.89
N ALA A 70 9.43 -10.98 -7.99
CA ALA A 70 10.63 -10.19 -8.18
C ALA A 70 10.32 -8.70 -8.02
N VAL A 71 11.21 -7.98 -7.34
CA VAL A 71 11.09 -6.55 -7.10
C VAL A 71 12.13 -5.80 -7.92
N ASP A 72 11.67 -4.89 -8.79
CA ASP A 72 12.54 -3.97 -9.51
C ASP A 72 12.76 -2.69 -8.68
N LYS A 73 13.82 -2.70 -7.87
CA LYS A 73 14.16 -1.59 -6.97
C LYS A 73 14.47 -0.29 -7.73
N GLN A 74 15.09 -0.40 -8.91
CA GLN A 74 15.43 0.77 -9.72
C GLN A 74 14.17 1.42 -10.27
N ARG A 75 13.22 0.63 -10.77
CA ARG A 75 11.93 1.13 -11.23
C ARG A 75 11.07 1.71 -10.11
N MET A 76 11.08 1.11 -8.93
CA MET A 76 10.43 1.68 -7.74
C MET A 76 10.99 3.05 -7.41
N ARG A 77 12.33 3.17 -7.37
CA ARG A 77 13.03 4.43 -7.11
C ARG A 77 12.70 5.49 -8.16
N SER A 78 12.78 5.15 -9.45
CA SER A 78 12.45 6.10 -10.52
C SER A 78 11.01 6.61 -10.40
N ASN A 79 10.06 5.72 -10.11
CA ASN A 79 8.65 6.10 -9.95
C ASN A 79 8.43 7.00 -8.73
N ALA A 80 9.12 6.73 -7.61
CA ALA A 80 9.05 7.59 -6.43
C ALA A 80 9.60 8.99 -6.72
N LEU A 81 10.74 9.07 -7.42
CA LEU A 81 11.38 10.33 -7.76
C LEU A 81 10.56 11.21 -8.72
N LEU A 82 9.69 10.62 -9.56
CA LEU A 82 8.75 11.38 -10.39
C LEU A 82 7.83 12.30 -9.55
N ASN A 83 7.56 11.95 -8.30
CA ASN A 83 6.73 12.71 -7.39
C ASN A 83 7.50 13.24 -6.16
N ALA A 84 8.84 13.31 -6.22
CA ALA A 84 9.68 13.68 -5.09
C ALA A 84 9.26 15.02 -4.43
N GLY A 85 8.91 16.01 -5.25
CA GLY A 85 8.44 17.31 -4.75
C GLY A 85 7.12 17.23 -3.97
N MET A 86 6.17 16.38 -4.41
CA MET A 86 4.92 16.16 -3.68
C MET A 86 5.15 15.40 -2.38
N ILE A 87 6.04 14.40 -2.39
CA ILE A 87 6.38 13.63 -1.19
C ILE A 87 7.05 14.53 -0.15
N ALA A 88 7.90 15.48 -0.58
CA ALA A 88 8.57 16.42 0.31
C ALA A 88 7.63 17.49 0.93
N ALA A 89 6.43 17.69 0.39
CA ALA A 89 5.50 18.71 0.86
C ALA A 89 5.02 18.43 2.29
N GLU A 90 4.64 17.19 2.59
CA GLU A 90 4.18 16.82 3.92
C GLU A 90 5.26 17.03 5.01
N PRO A 91 6.48 16.48 4.92
CA PRO A 91 7.49 16.71 5.94
C PRO A 91 7.88 18.19 6.05
N LEU A 92 7.87 18.96 4.95
CA LEU A 92 8.12 20.40 4.99
C LEU A 92 7.07 21.10 5.84
N TYR A 93 5.79 20.86 5.59
CA TYR A 93 4.69 21.47 6.36
C TYR A 93 4.76 21.08 7.84
N ILE A 94 4.98 19.80 8.15
CA ILE A 94 5.07 19.31 9.53
C ILE A 94 6.23 19.99 10.26
N LEU A 95 7.39 20.09 9.63
CA LEU A 95 8.57 20.71 10.23
C LEU A 95 8.36 22.22 10.44
N LEU A 96 7.76 22.92 9.49
CA LEU A 96 7.44 24.35 9.63
C LEU A 96 6.44 24.59 10.77
N ALA A 97 5.37 23.80 10.83
CA ALA A 97 4.38 23.87 11.91
C ALA A 97 5.02 23.60 13.28
N ALA A 98 5.86 22.57 13.37
CA ALA A 98 6.59 22.22 14.60
C ALA A 98 7.54 23.32 15.08
N HIS A 99 8.04 24.17 14.17
CA HIS A 99 8.91 25.30 14.49
C HIS A 99 8.18 26.65 14.60
N GLY A 100 6.83 26.61 14.63
CA GLY A 100 5.98 27.76 14.96
C GLY A 100 5.51 28.59 13.77
N HIS A 101 5.57 28.08 12.55
CA HIS A 101 4.99 28.77 11.39
C HIS A 101 3.45 28.67 11.46
N SER A 102 2.77 29.81 11.62
CA SER A 102 1.33 29.90 11.91
C SER A 102 0.45 29.34 10.80
N ASP A 103 0.83 29.53 9.53
CA ASP A 103 0.11 29.01 8.37
C ASP A 103 0.99 28.13 7.47
N ALA A 104 1.70 27.19 8.09
CA ALA A 104 2.65 26.31 7.39
C ALA A 104 2.00 25.54 6.24
N HIS A 105 0.74 25.15 6.40
CA HIS A 105 0.00 24.38 5.41
C HIS A 105 -0.25 25.21 4.14
N GLU A 106 -0.80 26.42 4.25
CA GLU A 106 -1.05 27.25 3.06
C GLU A 106 0.26 27.68 2.40
N GLN A 107 1.32 27.96 3.16
CA GLN A 107 2.61 28.32 2.59
C GLN A 107 3.19 27.19 1.73
N VAL A 108 3.20 25.96 2.25
CA VAL A 108 3.67 24.80 1.48
C VAL A 108 2.74 24.50 0.29
N ARG A 109 1.43 24.72 0.43
CA ARG A 109 0.48 24.58 -0.67
C ARG A 109 0.81 25.53 -1.82
N ARG A 110 1.10 26.80 -1.53
CA ARG A 110 1.51 27.81 -2.51
C ARG A 110 2.80 27.42 -3.22
N LEU A 111 3.83 27.05 -2.46
CA LEU A 111 5.12 26.61 -3.01
C LEU A 111 4.99 25.33 -3.85
N THR A 112 4.09 24.42 -3.49
CA THR A 112 3.81 23.21 -4.28
C THR A 112 3.16 23.55 -5.62
N MET A 113 2.20 24.50 -5.63
CA MET A 113 1.59 24.99 -6.87
C MET A 113 2.61 25.71 -7.76
N GLU A 114 3.53 26.47 -7.16
CA GLU A 114 4.63 27.12 -7.89
C GLU A 114 5.63 26.11 -8.46
N ALA A 115 6.00 25.08 -7.68
CA ALA A 115 6.86 23.97 -8.12
C ALA A 115 6.28 23.28 -9.35
N GLN A 116 4.97 23.00 -9.35
CA GLN A 116 4.28 22.39 -10.48
C GLN A 116 4.27 23.28 -11.73
N LYS A 117 4.01 24.58 -11.56
CA LYS A 117 3.97 25.53 -12.69
C LYS A 117 5.34 25.79 -13.29
N SER A 118 6.38 25.89 -12.45
CA SER A 118 7.74 26.25 -12.86
C SER A 118 8.60 25.04 -13.23
N GLY A 119 8.20 23.82 -12.84
CA GLY A 119 9.02 22.61 -12.95
C GLY A 119 10.21 22.56 -11.99
N ARG A 120 10.32 23.53 -11.05
CA ARG A 120 11.40 23.59 -10.06
C ARG A 120 11.10 22.68 -8.87
N PRO A 121 12.11 22.03 -8.25
CA PRO A 121 11.90 21.24 -7.04
C PRO A 121 11.36 22.08 -5.87
N LEU A 122 10.33 21.56 -5.17
CA LEU A 122 9.72 22.22 -4.01
C LEU A 122 10.75 22.65 -2.96
N VAL A 123 11.73 21.79 -2.68
CA VAL A 123 12.75 22.04 -1.66
C VAL A 123 13.64 23.23 -2.03
N GLU A 124 13.92 23.44 -3.32
CA GLU A 124 14.69 24.59 -3.78
C GLU A 124 13.90 25.89 -3.62
N LEU A 125 12.59 25.86 -3.95
CA LEU A 125 11.70 27.00 -3.73
C LEU A 125 11.62 27.35 -2.23
N ALA A 126 11.45 26.33 -1.38
CA ALA A 126 11.39 26.52 0.07
C ALA A 126 12.69 27.09 0.66
N LEU A 127 13.86 26.66 0.18
CA LEU A 127 15.16 27.20 0.63
C LEU A 127 15.43 28.63 0.14
N ALA A 128 14.84 29.02 -0.99
CA ALA A 128 14.95 30.37 -1.54
C ALA A 128 13.96 31.35 -0.88
N ASP A 129 12.87 30.84 -0.31
CA ASP A 129 11.82 31.62 0.34
C ASP A 129 12.33 32.36 1.59
N ALA A 130 12.23 33.70 1.57
CA ALA A 130 12.69 34.55 2.66
C ALA A 130 11.84 34.40 3.94
N GLU A 131 10.56 34.07 3.81
CA GLU A 131 9.64 33.83 4.94
C GLU A 131 9.99 32.54 5.66
N LEU A 132 10.44 31.51 4.92
CA LEU A 132 10.79 30.21 5.50
C LEU A 132 12.19 30.15 6.12
N LYS A 133 13.12 31.02 5.71
CA LYS A 133 14.52 31.03 6.21
C LYS A 133 14.65 30.95 7.74
N PRO A 134 13.92 31.74 8.55
CA PRO A 134 14.03 31.69 10.02
C PRO A 134 13.60 30.35 10.62
N PHE A 135 12.67 29.65 9.97
CA PHE A 135 12.19 28.33 10.41
C PHE A 135 13.12 27.22 9.94
N LEU A 136 13.56 27.28 8.68
CA LEU A 136 14.50 26.32 8.10
C LEU A 136 15.85 26.33 8.82
N ALA A 137 16.30 27.49 9.32
CA ALA A 137 17.53 27.63 10.11
C ALA A 137 17.47 26.89 11.47
N LYS A 138 16.28 26.60 12.00
CA LYS A 138 16.09 25.84 13.24
C LYS A 138 16.12 24.33 13.03
N LEU A 139 16.03 23.88 11.78
CA LEU A 139 15.99 22.46 11.46
C LEU A 139 17.34 21.79 11.71
N LYS A 140 17.28 20.60 12.30
CA LYS A 140 18.44 19.71 12.43
C LYS A 140 18.83 19.12 11.08
N GLN A 141 20.06 18.61 10.99
CA GLN A 141 20.61 18.04 9.74
C GLN A 141 19.79 16.86 9.22
N ASP A 142 19.31 15.99 10.10
CA ASP A 142 18.42 14.87 9.77
C ASP A 142 17.08 15.34 9.17
N GLN A 143 16.49 16.40 9.73
CA GLN A 143 15.25 17.00 9.23
C GLN A 143 15.44 17.61 7.84
N LEU A 144 16.54 18.32 7.61
CA LEU A 144 16.89 18.83 6.28
C LEU A 144 17.15 17.71 5.27
N GLU A 145 17.73 16.60 5.72
CA GLU A 145 18.00 15.45 4.87
C GLU A 145 16.70 14.79 4.38
N VAL A 146 15.68 14.67 5.24
CA VAL A 146 14.36 14.13 4.86
C VAL A 146 13.72 14.97 3.75
N LEU A 147 13.88 16.29 3.79
CA LEU A 147 13.38 17.17 2.72
C LEU A 147 14.11 16.94 1.40
N ARG A 148 15.44 16.80 1.45
CA ARG A 148 16.30 16.62 0.26
C ARG A 148 16.21 15.22 -0.32
N ASN A 149 15.91 14.22 0.50
CA ASN A 149 15.81 12.83 0.11
C ASN A 149 14.48 12.22 0.57
N PRO A 150 13.40 12.41 -0.19
CA PRO A 150 12.08 11.88 0.15
C PRO A 150 12.04 10.35 0.27
N GLU A 151 13.01 9.63 -0.29
CA GLU A 151 13.13 8.16 -0.10
C GLU A 151 13.35 7.77 1.37
N LYS A 152 13.87 8.69 2.19
CA LYS A 152 14.02 8.49 3.65
C LYS A 152 12.74 8.79 4.42
N TYR A 153 11.73 9.40 3.79
CA TYR A 153 10.45 9.73 4.42
C TYR A 153 9.49 8.52 4.42
N THR A 154 9.91 7.42 5.03
CA THR A 154 9.12 6.18 5.12
C THR A 154 8.51 5.95 6.51
N GLY A 155 8.79 6.84 7.46
CA GLY A 155 8.39 6.68 8.86
C GLY A 155 8.77 5.30 9.41
N ILE A 156 7.82 4.65 10.09
CA ILE A 156 7.99 3.31 10.68
C ILE A 156 7.55 2.17 9.75
N ALA A 157 7.53 2.37 8.42
CA ALA A 157 7.05 1.36 7.47
C ALA A 157 7.80 0.02 7.57
N ALA A 158 9.14 0.06 7.60
CA ALA A 158 9.98 -1.14 7.75
C ALA A 158 9.69 -1.86 9.08
N GLN A 159 9.65 -1.09 10.19
CA GLN A 159 9.35 -1.63 11.51
C GLN A 159 7.97 -2.31 11.56
N LYS A 160 6.94 -1.72 10.94
CA LYS A 160 5.61 -2.33 10.85
C LYS A 160 5.63 -3.63 10.05
N ALA A 161 6.31 -3.65 8.91
CA ALA A 161 6.43 -4.85 8.09
C ALA A 161 7.12 -5.99 8.88
N GLU A 162 8.25 -5.70 9.53
CA GLU A 162 8.94 -6.68 10.37
C GLU A 162 8.11 -7.14 11.56
N ASN A 163 7.35 -6.24 12.21
CA ASN A 163 6.47 -6.62 13.31
C ASN A 163 5.40 -7.62 12.86
N VAL A 164 4.82 -7.42 11.67
CA VAL A 164 3.85 -8.35 11.08
C VAL A 164 4.52 -9.69 10.76
N CYS A 165 5.72 -9.69 10.17
CA CYS A 165 6.46 -10.93 9.92
C CYS A 165 6.75 -11.69 11.22
N ARG A 166 7.34 -11.02 12.22
CA ARG A 166 7.65 -11.62 13.53
C ARG A 166 6.42 -12.18 14.24
N HIS A 167 5.28 -11.49 14.13
CA HIS A 167 4.02 -11.99 14.67
C HIS A 167 3.65 -13.32 14.04
N TRP A 168 3.59 -13.39 12.71
CA TRP A 168 3.20 -14.62 12.01
C TRP A 168 4.24 -15.74 12.11
N GLU A 169 5.54 -15.43 12.14
CA GLU A 169 6.60 -16.41 12.43
C GLU A 169 6.39 -17.09 13.78
N ARG A 170 6.04 -16.31 14.80
CA ARG A 170 5.72 -16.82 16.15
C ARG A 170 4.44 -17.66 16.15
N GLU A 171 3.35 -17.13 15.61
CA GLU A 171 2.05 -17.81 15.59
C GLU A 171 2.11 -19.14 14.82
N LEU A 172 2.82 -19.16 13.69
CA LEU A 172 2.96 -20.33 12.84
C LEU A 172 4.12 -21.25 13.24
N LYS A 173 4.89 -20.90 14.29
CA LYS A 173 6.08 -21.63 14.75
C LYS A 173 7.07 -21.91 13.61
N LEU A 174 7.25 -20.92 12.74
CA LEU A 174 8.25 -20.99 11.67
C LEU A 174 9.63 -20.84 12.32
N LYS A 175 10.58 -21.69 11.90
CA LYS A 175 11.96 -21.65 12.38
C LYS A 175 12.73 -20.51 11.74
#